data_AF-A0A497SZ63-F1
#
_entry.id   AF-A0A497SZ63-F1
#
_cell.length_a   1.000
_cell.length_b   1.000
_cell.length_c   1.000
_cell.angle_alpha   90.00
_cell.angle_beta   90.00
_cell.angle_gamma   90.00
#
_symmetry.space_group_name_H-M   'P 1'
#
loop_
_entity.id
_entity.type
_entity.pdbx_description
1 polymer ?
#
loop_
_entity_poly.entity_id
_entity_poly.type
_entity_poly.pdbx_seq_one_letter_code
_entity_poly.pdbx_strand_id
1 'polypeptide(L)' 'MKDLFLVGFLFLIVGIILILFSLSSGSEGKIKFAFGGFIGPIPFGFANSPAMLKIVIIISVITLISFLLFLKFFYF' A
#
# COMPACT_ATOMS: atom_id res chain seq x y z
N MET A 1 -18.23 4.36 15.47
CA MET A 1 -17.67 5.33 14.48
C MET A 1 -16.37 5.97 14.94
N LYS A 2 -16.25 6.46 16.18
CA LYS A 2 -15.01 7.05 16.71
C LYS A 2 -13.85 6.05 16.78
N ASP A 3 -14.13 4.80 17.13
CA ASP A 3 -13.11 3.76 17.26
C ASP A 3 -12.51 3.34 15.91
N LEU A 4 -13.33 3.32 14.86
CA LEU A 4 -12.88 3.01 13.49
C LEU A 4 -11.94 4.10 12.95
N PHE A 5 -12.21 5.36 13.30
CA PHE A 5 -11.35 6.50 12.98
C PHE A 5 -10.00 6.41 13.69
N LEU A 6 -10.00 6.04 14.98
CA LEU A 6 -8.78 5.89 15.77
C LEU A 6 -7.88 4.79 15.21
N VAL A 7 -8.48 3.65 14.84
CA VAL A 7 -7.76 2.51 14.25
C VAL A 7 -7.19 2.90 12.89
N GLY A 8 -7.97 3.56 12.03
CA GLY A 8 -7.48 4.06 10.74
C GLY A 8 -6.34 5.06 10.88
N PHE A 9 -6.43 5.96 11.88
CA PHE A 9 -5.38 6.94 12.18
C PHE A 9 -4.09 6.28 12.67
N LEU A 10 -4.18 5.25 13.52
CA LEU A 10 -3.02 4.47 13.98
C LEU A 10 -2.32 3.75 12.81
N PHE A 11 -3.07 3.15 11.88
CA PHE A 11 -2.48 2.54 10.68
C PHE A 11 -1.76 3.56 9.79
N LEU A 12 -2.30 4.78 9.69
CA LEU A 12 -1.69 5.87 8.93
C LEU A 12 -0.35 6.29 9.56
N ILE A 13 -0.30 6.43 10.88
CA ILE A 13 0.95 6.73 11.62
C ILE A 13 1.99 5.62 11.43
N VAL A 14 1.60 4.35 11.54
CA VAL A 14 2.50 3.21 11.31
C VAL A 14 3.05 3.23 9.88
N GLY A 15 2.20 3.50 8.89
CA GLY A 15 2.63 3.66 7.49
C GLY A 15 3.66 4.76 7.31
N ILE A 16 3.45 5.92 7.93
CA ILE A 16 4.41 7.04 7.91
C ILE A 16 5.75 6.63 8.54
N ILE A 17 5.72 5.97 9.70
CA ILE A 17 6.94 5.51 10.38
C ILE A 17 7.73 4.54 9.51
N LEU A 18 7.07 3.59 8.84
CA LEU A 18 7.72 2.63 7.94
C LEU A 18 8.36 3.31 6.73
N ILE A 19 7.71 4.32 6.16
CA ILE A 19 8.26 5.13 5.07
C ILE A 19 9.52 5.86 5.54
N LEU A 20 9.46 6.54 6.69
CA LEU A 20 10.60 7.25 7.29
C LEU A 20 11.76 6.30 7.61
N PHE A 21 11.48 5.09 8.09
CA PHE A 21 12.51 4.09 8.37
C PHE A 21 13.18 3.55 7.10
N SER A 22 12.41 3.40 6.01
CA SER A 22 12.96 3.03 4.69
C SER A 22 13.86 4.12 4.11
N LEU A 23 13.57 5.39 4.40
CA LEU A 23 14.39 6.53 4.00
C LEU A 23 15.68 6.61 4.83
N SER A 24 15.63 6.22 6.11
CA SER A 24 16.77 6.29 7.02
C SER A 24 17.75 5.10 6.93
N SER A 25 17.35 3.99 6.31
CA SER A 25 18.16 2.75 6.20
C SER A 25 18.98 2.66 4.90
N GLY A 26 19.03 3.76 4.12
CA GLY A 26 19.83 3.83 2.89
C GLY A 26 21.32 3.97 3.15
N SER A 27 22.01 2.90 3.53
CA SER A 27 23.45 2.78 3.36
C SER A 27 23.77 2.40 1.89
N GLU A 28 24.43 3.32 1.19
CA GLU A 28 25.23 3.12 -0.05
C GLU A 28 24.55 2.60 -1.34
N GLY A 29 23.30 2.12 -1.30
CA GLY A 29 22.55 1.71 -2.49
C GLY A 29 21.51 2.75 -2.94
N LYS A 30 21.43 3.06 -4.24
CA LYS A 30 20.40 3.94 -4.84
C LYS A 30 19.03 3.63 -4.24
N ILE A 31 18.42 4.60 -3.55
CA ILE A 31 17.14 4.46 -2.84
C ILE A 31 16.10 3.89 -3.81
N LYS A 32 15.52 2.75 -3.46
CA LYS A 32 14.45 2.13 -4.25
C LYS A 32 13.12 2.71 -3.83
N PHE A 33 12.33 3.16 -4.79
CA PHE A 33 11.01 3.69 -4.56
C PHE A 33 10.00 3.07 -5.52
N ALA A 34 8.76 3.00 -5.04
CA ALA A 34 7.62 2.65 -5.86
C ALA A 34 6.38 3.37 -5.35
N PHE A 35 5.51 3.71 -6.29
CA PHE A 35 4.22 4.32 -6.08
C PHE A 35 3.18 3.47 -6.80
N GLY A 36 2.00 3.28 -6.22
CA GLY A 36 0.93 2.56 -6.91
C GLY A 36 -0.38 2.62 -6.15
N GLY A 37 -1.41 2.08 -6.77
CA GLY A 37 -2.78 2.17 -6.33
C GLY A 37 -3.73 1.73 -7.43
N PHE A 38 -4.85 2.41 -7.57
CA PHE A 38 -5.89 2.02 -8.53
C PHE A 38 -6.43 3.21 -9.32
N ILE A 39 -6.76 2.95 -10.58
CA ILE A 39 -7.59 3.82 -11.41
C ILE A 39 -8.90 3.07 -11.63
N GLY A 40 -9.93 3.42 -10.86
CA GLY A 40 -11.13 2.57 -10.75
C GLY A 40 -10.75 1.19 -10.17
N PRO A 41 -11.17 0.07 -10.78
CA PRO A 41 -10.77 -1.28 -10.34
C PRO A 41 -9.41 -1.73 -10.90
N ILE A 42 -8.75 -0.93 -11.75
CA ILE A 42 -7.52 -1.36 -12.43
C ILE A 42 -6.31 -1.01 -11.55
N PRO A 43 -5.49 -2.00 -11.14
CA PRO A 43 -4.27 -1.73 -10.39
C PRO A 43 -3.23 -1.03 -11.27
N PHE A 44 -2.54 -0.04 -10.70
CA PHE A 44 -1.49 0.73 -11.36
C PHE A 44 -0.27 0.86 -10.44
N GLY A 45 0.93 0.98 -11.03
CA GLY A 45 2.16 1.18 -10.27
C GLY A 45 3.30 1.72 -11.13
N PHE A 46 4.18 2.48 -10.48
CA PHE A 46 5.42 3.01 -11.01
C PHE A 46 6.54 2.73 -10.00
N ALA A 47 7.69 2.27 -10.46
CA ALA A 47 8.84 2.05 -9.59
C ALA A 47 10.16 2.25 -10.33
N ASN A 48 11.20 2.60 -9.59
CA ASN A 48 12.55 2.71 -10.14
C ASN A 48 13.31 1.37 -10.20
N SER A 49 12.67 0.26 -9.81
CA SER A 49 13.23 -1.08 -9.99
C SER A 49 12.13 -2.10 -10.34
N PRO A 50 12.41 -3.07 -11.24
CA PRO A 50 11.43 -4.08 -11.63
C PRO A 50 10.89 -4.91 -10.44
N ALA A 51 11.75 -5.18 -9.45
CA ALA A 51 11.35 -5.90 -8.25
C ALA A 51 10.31 -5.11 -7.43
N MET A 52 10.53 -3.80 -7.23
CA MET A 52 9.58 -2.96 -6.50
C MET A 52 8.28 -2.75 -7.28
N LEU A 53 8.34 -2.67 -8.61
CA LEU A 53 7.12 -2.59 -9.43
C LEU A 53 6.26 -3.83 -9.26
N LYS A 54 6.87 -5.03 -9.31
CA LYS A 54 6.15 -6.30 -9.08
C LYS A 54 5.50 -6.33 -7.70
N ILE A 55 6.21 -5.90 -6.66
CA ILE A 55 5.68 -5.84 -5.29
C ILE A 55 4.45 -4.93 -5.23
N VAL A 56 4.52 -3.72 -5.78
CA VAL A 56 3.41 -2.76 -5.77
C VAL A 56 2.19 -3.28 -6.53
N ILE A 57 2.39 -3.93 -7.67
CA ILE A 57 1.28 -4.52 -8.44
C ILE A 57 0.64 -5.68 -7.67
N ILE A 58 1.44 -6.56 -7.05
CA ILE A 58 0.93 -7.67 -6.24
C ILE A 58 0.10 -7.15 -5.05
N ILE A 59 0.61 -6.16 -4.32
CA ILE A 59 -0.11 -5.54 -3.20
C ILE A 59 -1.44 -4.97 -3.69
N SER A 60 -1.44 -4.26 -4.81
CA SER A 60 -2.65 -3.70 -5.40
C SER A 60 -3.66 -4.80 -5.76
N VAL A 61 -3.24 -5.89 -6.41
CA VAL A 61 -4.16 -6.99 -6.72
C VAL A 61 -4.75 -7.62 -5.45
N ILE A 62 -3.93 -7.85 -4.41
CA ILE A 62 -4.40 -8.41 -3.13
C ILE A 62 -5.43 -7.48 -2.49
N THR A 63 -5.15 -6.18 -2.42
CA THR A 63 -6.07 -5.20 -1.84
C THR A 63 -7.40 -5.15 -2.61
N LEU A 64 -7.37 -5.24 -3.94
CA LEU A 64 -8.61 -5.30 -4.75
C LEU A 64 -9.43 -6.55 -4.42
N ILE A 65 -8.77 -7.73 -4.34
CA ILE A 65 -9.45 -8.98 -4.01
C ILE A 65 -10.06 -8.89 -2.60
N SER A 66 -9.29 -8.42 -1.61
CA SER A 66 -9.79 -8.24 -0.24
C SER A 66 -10.99 -7.28 -0.19
N PHE A 67 -10.96 -6.20 -0.96
CA PHE A 67 -12.06 -5.25 -1.06
C PHE A 67 -13.31 -5.89 -1.69
N LEU A 68 -13.16 -6.63 -2.79
CA LEU A 68 -14.28 -7.33 -3.44
C LEU A 68 -14.89 -8.39 -2.52
N LEU A 69 -14.07 -9.14 -1.77
CA LEU A 69 -14.56 -10.09 -0.77
C LEU A 69 -15.30 -9.37 0.35
N PHE A 70 -14.77 -8.25 0.86
CA PHE A 70 -15.45 -7.45 1.87
C PHE A 70 -16.83 -6.98 1.38
N LEU A 71 -16.94 -6.45 0.17
CA LEU A 71 -18.23 -6.05 -0.42
C LEU A 71 -19.20 -7.24 -0.51
N LYS A 72 -18.71 -8.41 -0.94
CA LYS A 72 -19.53 -9.63 -1.08
C LYS A 72 -20.05 -10.18 0.25
N PHE A 73 -19.33 -10.03 1.35
CA PHE A 73 -19.70 -10.64 2.63
C PHE A 73 -20.42 -9.69 3.59
N PHE A 74 -20.22 -8.38 3.45
CA PHE A 74 -20.71 -7.41 4.43
C PHE A 74 -21.71 -6.40 3.85
N TYR A 75 -21.85 -6.32 2.52
CA TYR A 75 -22.68 -5.29 1.89
C TYR A 75 -23.71 -5.85 0.90
N PHE A 76 -23.34 -6.88 0.15
CA PHE A 76 -24.22 -7.67 -0.71
C PHE A 76 -24.51 -9.03 -0.08
#